data_AF-A0A2Z5R2C4-F1
#
_entry.id   AF-A0A2Z5R2C4-F1
#
_cell.length_a   1.000
_cell.length_b   1.000
_cell.length_c   1.000
_cell.angle_alpha   90.00
_cell.angle_beta   90.00
_cell.angle_gamma   90.00
#
_symmetry.space_group_name_H-M   'P 1'
#
loop_
_entity.id
_entity.type
_entity.pdbx_description
1 polymer ?
#
loop_
_entity_poly.entity_id
_entity_poly.type
_entity_poly.pdbx_seq_one_letter_code
_entity_poly.pdbx_strand_id
1 'polypeptide(L)'
;MGESFDAHPDTLAARLGERALPAELTAQNMVRLFRAYEELKDERNVIDFEDILLLTVGIIEEDEALAATIRQQYRHFVVDEYQDVSPLQQRLLDAWLGERTDICVVGDASQTIYSFTGATSRHLLEFPRRYRGRRR
;
A
#
# COMPACT_ATOMS: atom_id res chain seq x y z
N MET A 1 -1.48 -14.57 5.63
CA MET A 1 -0.17 -14.54 4.96
C MET A 1 -0.23 -13.35 4.03
N GLY A 2 0.09 -12.17 4.55
CA GLY A 2 0.00 -10.93 3.78
C GLY A 2 1.14 -10.91 2.79
N GLU A 3 0.85 -10.63 1.53
CA GLU A 3 1.88 -10.27 0.57
C GLU A 3 2.55 -9.00 1.11
N SER A 4 3.76 -9.13 1.65
CA SER A 4 4.57 -7.97 1.99
C SER A 4 4.80 -7.23 0.69
N PHE A 5 4.15 -6.08 0.52
CA PHE A 5 4.52 -5.15 -0.53
C PHE A 5 5.89 -4.60 -0.15
N ASP A 6 6.91 -5.32 -0.61
CA ASP A 6 8.29 -4.89 -0.58
C ASP A 6 8.60 -4.33 -1.96
N ALA A 7 8.72 -3.00 -2.04
CA ALA A 7 9.08 -2.29 -3.25
C ALA A 7 10.60 -2.25 -3.46
N HIS A 8 11.37 -3.06 -2.74
CA HIS A 8 12.82 -3.10 -2.89
C HIS A 8 13.23 -3.58 -4.29
N PRO A 9 14.31 -3.02 -4.89
CA PRO A 9 14.76 -3.41 -6.21
C PRO A 9 15.06 -4.91 -6.37
N ASP A 10 15.38 -5.58 -5.27
CA ASP A 10 15.69 -7.01 -5.24
C ASP A 10 14.45 -7.90 -5.40
N THR A 11 13.27 -7.41 -5.02
CA THR A 11 12.00 -8.13 -5.19
C THR A 11 11.35 -7.81 -6.53
N LEU A 12 11.71 -6.67 -7.15
CA LEU A 12 11.18 -6.23 -8.44
C LEU A 12 11.38 -7.30 -9.52
N ALA A 13 12.57 -7.90 -9.60
CA ALA A 13 12.89 -8.91 -10.62
C ALA A 13 11.89 -10.08 -10.66
N ALA A 14 11.41 -10.52 -9.49
CA ALA A 14 10.44 -11.61 -9.37
C ALA A 14 9.03 -11.19 -9.83
N ARG A 15 8.71 -9.89 -9.76
CA ARG A 15 7.38 -9.34 -10.07
C ARG A 15 7.26 -8.82 -11.51
N LEU A 16 8.37 -8.61 -12.20
CA LEU A 16 8.37 -8.13 -13.58
C LEU A 16 7.77 -9.11 -14.59
N GLY A 17 7.74 -10.41 -14.28
CA GLY A 17 7.16 -11.43 -15.16
C GLY A 17 5.65 -11.28 -15.40
N GLU A 18 4.96 -10.50 -14.57
CA GLU A 18 3.49 -10.35 -14.58
C GLU A 18 3.03 -9.12 -15.37
N ARG A 19 3.94 -8.22 -15.76
CA ARG A 19 3.60 -6.93 -16.41
C ARG A 19 4.40 -6.71 -17.68
N ALA A 20 3.73 -6.18 -18.70
CA ALA A 20 4.40 -5.72 -19.91
C ALA A 20 5.31 -4.54 -19.58
N LEU A 21 6.60 -4.65 -19.90
CA LEU A 21 7.58 -3.60 -19.69
C LEU A 21 7.43 -2.49 -20.77
N PRO A 22 7.63 -1.21 -20.42
CA PRO A 22 7.72 -0.14 -21.40
C PRO A 22 8.96 -0.32 -22.31
N ALA A 23 8.80 -0.13 -23.62
CA ALA A 23 9.86 -0.23 -24.62
C ALA A 23 10.63 -1.57 -24.61
N GLU A 24 11.71 -1.66 -25.39
CA GLU A 24 12.63 -2.82 -25.49
C GLU A 24 13.46 -3.06 -24.20
N LEU A 25 12.94 -2.66 -23.03
CA LEU A 25 13.62 -2.84 -21.76
C LEU A 25 13.53 -4.32 -21.33
N THR A 26 14.70 -4.91 -21.09
CA THR A 26 14.79 -6.21 -20.42
C THR A 26 14.47 -6.07 -18.94
N ALA A 27 14.03 -7.13 -18.29
CA ALA A 27 13.80 -7.13 -16.84
C ALA A 27 15.06 -6.72 -16.05
N GLN A 28 16.24 -7.13 -16.52
CA GLN A 28 17.52 -6.73 -15.95
C GLN A 28 17.76 -5.22 -16.04
N ASN A 29 17.45 -4.61 -17.19
CA ASN A 29 17.59 -3.17 -17.37
C ASN A 29 16.58 -2.40 -16.53
N MET A 30 15.35 -2.91 -16.35
CA MET A 30 14.36 -2.31 -15.46
C MET A 30 14.83 -2.34 -13.99
N VAL A 31 15.35 -3.47 -13.51
CA VAL A 31 15.90 -3.57 -12.15
C VAL A 31 17.07 -2.60 -11.95
N ARG A 32 17.98 -2.50 -12.93
CA ARG A 32 19.10 -1.56 -12.88
C ARG A 32 18.64 -0.10 -12.86
N LEU A 33 17.64 0.24 -13.67
CA LEU A 33 17.07 1.59 -13.70
C LEU A 33 16.44 1.93 -12.34
N PHE A 34 15.65 1.00 -11.79
CA PHE A 34 14.98 1.21 -10.52
C PHE A 34 15.98 1.34 -9.36
N ARG A 35 17.04 0.51 -9.31
CA ARG A 35 18.14 0.68 -8.34
C ARG A 35 18.79 2.06 -8.44
N ALA A 36 19.15 2.49 -9.64
CA ALA A 36 19.77 3.79 -9.84
C ALA A 36 18.84 4.95 -9.46
N TYR A 37 17.52 4.78 -9.63
CA TYR A 37 16.53 5.76 -9.17
C TYR A 37 16.49 5.85 -7.63
N GLU A 38 16.42 4.72 -6.94
CA GLU A 38 16.44 4.68 -5.47
C GLU A 38 17.75 5.26 -4.91
N GLU A 39 18.92 4.85 -5.45
CA GLU A 39 20.23 5.40 -5.07
C GLU A 39 20.28 6.93 -5.25
N LEU A 40 19.72 7.45 -6.34
CA LEU A 40 19.68 8.89 -6.60
C LEU A 40 18.75 9.64 -5.65
N LYS A 41 17.62 9.03 -5.24
CA LYS A 41 16.74 9.61 -4.22
C LYS A 41 17.47 9.75 -2.89
N ASP A 42 18.15 8.69 -2.47
CA ASP A 42 18.94 8.63 -1.24
C ASP A 42 20.06 9.66 -1.23
N GLU A 43 20.86 9.72 -2.31
CA GLU A 43 21.95 10.71 -2.46
C GLU A 43 21.47 12.16 -2.32
N ARG A 44 20.23 12.42 -2.75
CA ARG A 44 19.62 13.76 -2.73
C ARG A 44 18.78 14.03 -1.48
N ASN A 45 18.62 13.06 -0.57
CA ASN A 45 17.71 13.12 0.56
C ASN A 45 16.30 13.57 0.16
N VAL A 46 15.77 13.02 -0.94
CA VAL A 46 14.40 13.26 -1.39
C VAL A 46 13.57 11.99 -1.29
N ILE A 47 12.27 12.16 -1.13
CA ILE A 47 11.29 11.08 -1.11
C ILE A 47 10.24 11.33 -2.18
N ASP A 48 9.72 10.27 -2.78
CA ASP A 48 8.58 10.32 -3.69
C ASP A 48 7.25 10.01 -2.98
N PHE A 49 6.16 9.91 -3.75
CA PHE A 49 4.83 9.68 -3.19
C PHE A 49 4.66 8.30 -2.55
N GLU A 50 5.32 7.27 -3.07
CA GLU A 50 5.24 5.91 -2.50
C GLU A 50 6.09 5.82 -1.23
N ASP A 51 7.23 6.51 -1.20
CA ASP A 51 8.08 6.61 -0.01
C ASP A 51 7.34 7.22 1.18
N ILE A 52 6.49 8.24 0.95
CA ILE A 52 5.66 8.82 2.02
C ILE A 52 4.82 7.73 2.70
N LEU A 53 4.19 6.86 1.92
CA LEU A 53 3.35 5.79 2.46
C LEU A 53 4.19 4.71 3.15
N LEU A 54 5.28 4.26 2.52
CA LEU A 54 6.19 3.24 3.07
C LEU A 54 6.82 3.68 4.39
N LEU A 55 7.36 4.90 4.45
CA LEU A 55 7.96 5.46 5.65
C LEU A 55 6.93 5.63 6.76
N THR A 56 5.73 6.13 6.43
CA THR A 56 4.66 6.27 7.42
C THR A 56 4.26 4.93 8.00
N VAL A 57 4.12 3.89 7.17
CA VAL A 57 3.86 2.51 7.62
C VAL A 57 4.98 2.03 8.54
N GLY A 58 6.24 2.14 8.11
CA GLY A 58 7.39 1.70 8.89
C GLY A 58 7.46 2.37 10.27
N ILE A 59 7.31 3.69 10.30
CA ILE A 59 7.30 4.48 11.54
C ILE A 59 6.19 4.01 12.51
N ILE A 60 4.99 3.74 12.02
CA ILE A 60 3.86 3.29 12.86
C ILE A 60 4.06 1.84 13.34
N GLU A 61 4.61 0.97 12.49
CA GLU A 61 4.83 -0.43 12.84
C GLU A 61 6.02 -0.62 13.79
N GLU A 62 7.02 0.28 13.76
CA GLU A 62 8.23 0.19 14.59
C GLU A 62 8.11 0.92 15.94
N ASP A 63 7.32 2.00 16.03
CA ASP A 63 7.13 2.79 17.27
C ASP A 63 5.73 2.59 17.85
N GLU A 64 5.62 1.70 18.86
CA GLU A 64 4.35 1.42 19.54
C GLU A 64 3.74 2.64 20.25
N ALA A 65 4.57 3.54 20.78
CA ALA A 65 4.11 4.72 21.51
C ALA A 65 3.50 5.75 20.54
N LEU A 66 4.14 5.93 19.39
CA LEU A 66 3.59 6.74 18.30
C LEU A 66 2.32 6.10 17.72
N ALA A 67 2.32 4.79 17.49
CA ALA A 67 1.14 4.08 17.02
C ALA A 67 -0.04 4.25 17.98
N ALA A 68 0.19 4.14 19.29
CA ALA A 68 -0.83 4.38 20.30
C ALA A 68 -1.36 5.82 20.26
N THR A 69 -0.48 6.80 20.07
CA THR A 69 -0.85 8.22 19.93
C THR A 69 -1.74 8.45 18.73
N ILE A 70 -1.34 7.94 17.56
CA ILE A 70 -2.10 8.04 16.30
C ILE A 70 -3.47 7.36 16.46
N ARG A 71 -3.50 6.15 17.02
CA ARG A 71 -4.73 5.39 17.24
C ARG A 71 -5.65 6.12 18.23
N GLN A 72 -5.12 6.73 19.28
CA GLN A 72 -5.92 7.49 20.24
C GLN A 72 -6.53 8.76 19.61
N GLN A 73 -5.77 9.44 18.76
CA GLN A 73 -6.17 10.66 18.07
C GLN A 73 -7.21 10.40 16.97
N TYR A 74 -6.97 9.43 16.10
CA TYR A 74 -7.87 9.09 14.99
C TYR A 74 -8.64 7.82 15.31
N ARG A 75 -9.89 8.00 15.75
CA ARG A 75 -10.72 6.89 16.25
C ARG A 75 -11.54 6.21 15.18
N HIS A 76 -12.10 6.98 14.26
CA HIS A 76 -13.00 6.48 13.23
C HIS A 76 -12.44 6.86 11.87
N PHE A 77 -12.31 5.87 10.99
CA PHE A 77 -11.88 6.06 9.62
C PHE A 77 -13.07 6.01 8.67
N VAL A 78 -13.09 6.93 7.72
CA VAL A 78 -13.98 6.85 6.55
C VAL A 78 -13.08 6.85 5.33
N VAL A 79 -13.20 5.82 4.50
CA VAL A 79 -12.41 5.66 3.28
C VAL A 79 -13.34 5.62 2.09
N ASP A 80 -13.29 6.65 1.27
CA ASP A 80 -14.01 6.72 0.00
C ASP A 80 -13.19 6.06 -1.11
N GLU A 81 -13.84 5.75 -2.24
CA GLU A 81 -13.23 5.10 -3.42
C GLU A 81 -12.42 3.84 -3.08
N TYR A 82 -12.94 3.04 -2.15
CA TYR A 82 -12.21 1.91 -1.57
C TYR A 82 -11.91 0.78 -2.58
N GLN A 83 -12.58 0.77 -3.75
CA GLN A 83 -12.24 -0.12 -4.85
C GLN A 83 -10.87 0.15 -5.48
N ASP A 84 -10.35 1.38 -5.34
CA ASP A 84 -9.11 1.83 -5.97
C ASP A 84 -7.92 1.88 -4.98
N VAL A 85 -8.07 1.29 -3.79
CA VAL A 85 -7.01 1.20 -2.79
C VAL A 85 -5.91 0.23 -3.23
N SER A 86 -4.65 0.67 -3.15
CA SER A 86 -3.48 -0.16 -3.38
C SER A 86 -3.13 -1.02 -2.15
N PRO A 87 -2.39 -2.12 -2.29
CA PRO A 87 -1.94 -2.92 -1.15
C PRO A 87 -1.17 -2.12 -0.09
N LEU A 88 -0.37 -1.13 -0.51
CA LEU A 88 0.38 -0.28 0.41
C LEU A 88 -0.54 0.67 1.18
N GLN A 89 -1.52 1.28 0.52
CA GLN A 89 -2.54 2.09 1.18
C GLN A 89 -3.38 1.26 2.17
N GLN A 90 -3.69 0.00 1.81
CA GLN A 90 -4.36 -0.91 2.74
C GLN A 90 -3.49 -1.23 3.97
N ARG A 91 -2.18 -1.43 3.80
CA ARG A 91 -1.26 -1.66 4.92
C ARG A 91 -1.17 -0.44 5.84
N LEU A 92 -1.12 0.77 5.28
CA LEU A 92 -1.17 2.00 6.07
C LEU A 92 -2.46 2.11 6.88
N LEU A 93 -3.60 1.83 6.26
CA LEU A 93 -4.89 1.82 6.93
C LEU A 93 -4.94 0.77 8.05
N ASP A 94 -4.40 -0.43 7.81
CA ASP A 94 -4.30 -1.48 8.82
C ASP A 94 -3.40 -1.05 10.01
N ALA A 95 -2.26 -0.41 9.74
CA ALA A 95 -1.37 0.12 10.77
C ALA A 95 -2.06 1.19 11.65
N TRP A 96 -2.82 2.10 11.03
CA TRP A 96 -3.62 3.12 11.71
C TRP A 96 -4.79 2.56 12.51
N LEU A 97 -5.46 1.51 12.02
CA LEU A 97 -6.55 0.86 12.75
C LEU A 97 -6.02 0.05 13.94
N GLY A 98 -4.88 -0.63 13.77
CA GLY A 98 -4.43 -1.65 14.70
C GLY A 98 -5.46 -2.78 14.80
N GLU A 99 -5.88 -3.11 16.03
CA GLU A 99 -6.88 -4.16 16.26
C GLU A 99 -8.34 -3.69 16.12
N ARG A 100 -8.55 -2.39 15.91
CA ARG A 100 -9.88 -1.77 15.87
C ARG A 100 -10.60 -2.04 14.57
N THR A 101 -11.91 -1.83 14.63
CA THR A 101 -12.81 -1.99 13.47
C THR A 101 -13.67 -0.77 13.23
N ASP A 102 -13.27 0.37 13.78
CA ASP A 102 -13.92 1.66 13.64
C ASP A 102 -13.65 2.26 12.25
N ILE A 103 -14.13 1.57 11.20
CA ILE A 103 -13.94 1.95 9.81
C ILE A 103 -15.26 1.86 9.04
N CYS A 104 -15.53 2.90 8.26
CA CYS A 104 -16.54 2.93 7.21
C CYS A 104 -15.83 3.01 5.86
N VAL A 105 -16.21 2.13 4.92
CA VAL A 105 -15.68 2.18 3.55
C VAL A 105 -16.82 2.40 2.57
N VAL A 106 -16.57 3.18 1.53
CA VAL A 106 -17.48 3.47 0.42
C VAL A 106 -16.76 3.15 -0.88
N GLY A 107 -17.45 2.55 -1.84
CA GLY A 107 -16.88 2.24 -3.15
C GLY A 107 -17.78 1.35 -4.00
N ASP A 108 -17.45 1.24 -5.29
CA ASP A 108 -18.13 0.41 -6.28
C ASP A 108 -17.11 -0.43 -7.06
N ALA A 109 -17.13 -1.75 -6.89
CA ALA A 109 -16.21 -2.66 -7.57
C ALA A 109 -16.32 -2.59 -9.11
N SER A 110 -17.48 -2.18 -9.65
CA SER A 110 -17.70 -2.03 -11.09
C SER A 110 -16.99 -0.79 -11.68
N GLN A 111 -16.53 0.12 -10.82
CA GLN A 111 -15.86 1.38 -11.18
C GLN A 111 -14.34 1.32 -10.93
N THR A 112 -13.77 0.13 -10.76
CA THR A 112 -12.32 -0.03 -10.56
C THR A 112 -11.58 0.34 -11.84
N ILE A 113 -10.92 1.49 -11.85
CA ILE A 113 -10.20 2.00 -13.03
C ILE A 113 -8.71 2.20 -12.79
N TYR A 114 -8.23 2.20 -11.54
CA TYR A 114 -6.82 2.44 -11.20
C TYR A 114 -5.95 1.18 -11.11
N SER A 115 -6.42 0.03 -11.61
CA SER A 115 -5.68 -1.24 -11.57
C SER A 115 -4.29 -1.18 -12.24
N PHE A 116 -4.12 -0.29 -13.23
CA PHE A 116 -2.82 -0.03 -13.86
C PHE A 116 -1.78 0.56 -12.89
N THR A 117 -2.21 1.29 -11.85
CA THR A 117 -1.36 1.81 -10.77
C THR A 117 -1.20 0.86 -9.58
N GLY A 118 -1.80 -0.34 -9.64
CA GLY A 118 -1.69 -1.35 -8.58
C GLY A 118 -2.87 -1.37 -7.60
N ALA A 119 -3.92 -0.59 -7.84
CA ALA A 119 -5.17 -0.68 -7.10
C ALA A 119 -5.85 -2.05 -7.28
N THR A 120 -6.60 -2.48 -6.27
CA THR A 120 -7.37 -3.72 -6.35
C THR A 120 -8.72 -3.65 -5.62
N SER A 121 -9.79 -3.97 -6.34
CA SER A 121 -11.14 -4.07 -5.79
C SER A 121 -11.31 -5.24 -4.83
N ARG A 122 -10.33 -6.14 -4.74
CA ARG A 122 -10.32 -7.25 -3.79
C ARG A 122 -10.55 -6.77 -2.36
N HIS A 123 -9.94 -5.65 -1.95
CA HIS A 123 -10.12 -5.10 -0.61
C HIS A 123 -11.58 -4.78 -0.31
N LEU A 124 -12.27 -4.10 -1.24
CA LEU A 124 -13.70 -3.82 -1.13
C LEU A 124 -14.56 -5.10 -1.13
N LEU A 125 -14.28 -6.04 -2.03
CA LEU A 125 -15.05 -7.29 -2.16
C LEU A 125 -14.89 -8.22 -0.94
N GLU A 126 -13.72 -8.23 -0.32
CA GLU A 126 -13.40 -9.06 0.84
C GLU A 126 -13.72 -8.37 2.17
N PHE A 127 -13.98 -7.05 2.17
CA PHE A 127 -14.26 -6.27 3.38
C PHE A 127 -15.32 -6.92 4.30
N PRO A 128 -16.49 -7.38 3.81
CA PRO A 128 -17.48 -8.01 4.69
C PRO A 128 -16.96 -9.29 5.36
N ARG A 129 -16.06 -10.04 4.72
CA ARG A 129 -15.45 -11.25 5.28
C ARG A 129 -14.37 -10.90 6.31
N ARG A 130 -13.55 -9.89 6.02
CA ARG A 130 -12.49 -9.40 6.92
C ARG A 130 -13.06 -8.85 8.23
N TYR A 131 -14.23 -8.21 8.16
CA TYR A 131 -14.90 -7.60 9.31
C TYR A 131 -16.16 -8.38 9.77
N ARG A 132 -16.29 -9.67 9.39
CA ARG A 132 -17.43 -10.53 9.80
C ARG A 132 -17.43 -10.73 11.32
N GLY A 133 -18.59 -10.54 11.95
CA GLY A 133 -18.79 -10.70 13.40
C GLY A 133 -18.71 -9.41 14.22
N ARG A 134 -18.54 -8.25 13.58
CA ARG A 134 -18.37 -6.94 14.25
C ARG A 134 -19.29 -5.85 13.68
N ARG A 135 -20.59 -6.16 13.48
CA ARG A 135 -21.64 -5.17 13.12
C ARG A 135 -22.23 -4.56 14.40
N ARG A 136 -22.61 -3.29 14.49
CA ARG A 136 -22.98 -2.24 13.52
C ARG A 136 -22.40 -0.90 13.94
#